data_AF-D5ACL2-F1
#
_entry.id   AF-D5ACL2-F1
#
_cell.length_a   1.000
_cell.length_b   1.000
_cell.length_c   1.000
_cell.angle_alpha   90.00
_cell.angle_beta   90.00
_cell.angle_gamma   90.00
#
_symmetry.space_group_name_H-M   'P 1'
#
loop_
_entity.id
_entity.type
_entity.pdbx_description
1 polymer ?
#
loop_
_entity_poly.entity_id
_entity_poly.type
_entity_poly.pdbx_seq_one_letter_code
_entity_poly.pdbx_strand_id
1 'polypeptide(L)'
;MKETVEENASTTERVFQDRQYQIDAAIVRIMKTRKVLSHTLLITELFQQLKFPIKPADLKKRIESLIDREYLERDKSNPQIYNYLA
;
A
#
# COMPACT_ATOMS: atom_id res chain seq x y z
N MET A 1 -9.07 -33.85 -9.08
CA MET A 1 -7.67 -33.48 -9.38
C MET A 1 -7.11 -32.84 -8.13
N LYS A 2 -6.07 -33.41 -7.52
CA LYS A 2 -5.38 -32.82 -6.36
C LYS A 2 -4.25 -31.98 -6.93
N GLU A 3 -4.38 -30.66 -6.89
CA GLU A 3 -3.29 -29.73 -7.19
C GLU A 3 -2.04 -30.13 -6.38
N THR A 4 -0.89 -30.20 -7.04
CA THR A 4 0.38 -30.54 -6.40
C THR A 4 0.81 -29.41 -5.45
N VAL A 5 1.64 -29.72 -4.45
CA VAL A 5 2.08 -28.77 -3.43
C VAL A 5 2.81 -27.56 -4.05
N GLU A 6 3.48 -27.75 -5.18
CA GLU A 6 4.18 -26.70 -5.94
C GLU A 6 3.24 -25.72 -6.67
N GLU A 7 2.11 -26.20 -7.20
CA GLU A 7 1.09 -25.35 -7.86
C GLU A 7 0.38 -24.46 -6.83
N ASN A 8 0.12 -24.99 -5.63
CA ASN A 8 -0.46 -24.22 -4.53
C ASN A 8 0.50 -23.11 -4.03
N ALA A 9 1.80 -23.39 -3.93
CA ALA A 9 2.79 -22.42 -3.49
C ALA A 9 2.97 -21.28 -4.50
N SER A 10 3.10 -21.60 -5.79
CA SER A 10 3.25 -20.59 -6.85
C SER A 10 2.01 -19.71 -7.02
N THR A 11 0.82 -20.28 -6.84
CA THR A 11 -0.44 -19.52 -6.85
C THR A 11 -0.52 -18.55 -5.68
N THR A 12 -0.07 -18.97 -4.49
CA THR A 12 -0.07 -18.14 -3.28
C THR A 12 0.88 -16.93 -3.41
N GLU A 13 2.05 -17.13 -4.01
CA GLU A 13 3.02 -16.05 -4.23
C GLU A 13 2.50 -14.99 -5.21
N ARG A 14 1.88 -15.42 -6.32
CA ARG A 14 1.25 -14.51 -7.29
C ARG A 14 0.15 -13.67 -6.64
N VAL A 15 -0.70 -14.30 -5.83
CA VAL A 15 -1.77 -13.61 -5.08
C VAL A 15 -1.19 -12.56 -4.12
N PHE A 16 -0.06 -12.87 -3.47
CA PHE A 16 0.59 -11.92 -2.58
C PHE A 16 1.14 -10.70 -3.34
N GLN A 17 1.77 -10.93 -4.49
CA GLN A 17 2.30 -9.86 -5.34
C GLN A 17 1.18 -8.96 -5.88
N ASP A 18 0.07 -9.55 -6.34
CA ASP A 18 -1.11 -8.80 -6.80
C ASP A 18 -1.69 -7.90 -5.70
N ARG A 19 -1.73 -8.39 -4.45
CA ARG A 19 -2.18 -7.59 -3.31
C ARG A 19 -1.24 -6.41 -3.04
N GLN A 20 0.07 -6.59 -3.18
CA GLN A 20 1.01 -5.48 -3.05
C GLN A 20 0.77 -4.40 -4.10
N TYR A 21 0.56 -4.79 -5.35
CA TYR A 21 0.23 -3.84 -6.42
C TYR A 21 -1.09 -3.12 -6.18
N GLN A 22 -2.10 -3.82 -5.67
CA GLN A 22 -3.38 -3.20 -5.30
C GLN A 22 -3.23 -2.18 -4.17
N ILE A 23 -2.40 -2.48 -3.16
CA ILE A 23 -2.09 -1.55 -2.07
C ILE A 23 -1.40 -0.29 -2.62
N ASP A 24 -0.33 -0.46 -3.42
CA ASP A 24 0.42 0.66 -3.99
C ASP A 24 -0.49 1.55 -4.85
N ALA A 25 -1.31 0.93 -5.71
CA ALA A 25 -2.27 1.66 -6.54
C ALA A 25 -3.31 2.41 -5.70
N ALA A 26 -3.81 1.81 -4.61
CA ALA A 26 -4.75 2.47 -3.71
C ALA A 26 -4.12 3.69 -3.02
N ILE A 27 -2.89 3.55 -2.50
CA ILE A 27 -2.15 4.64 -1.87
C ILE A 27 -1.98 5.80 -2.86
N VAL A 28 -1.50 5.51 -4.08
CA VAL A 28 -1.28 6.52 -5.12
C VAL A 28 -2.58 7.21 -5.50
N ARG A 29 -3.71 6.48 -5.67
CA ARG A 29 -5.01 7.10 -6.00
C ARG A 29 -5.52 8.04 -4.91
N ILE A 30 -5.43 7.62 -3.64
CA ILE A 30 -5.84 8.44 -2.50
C ILE A 30 -4.97 9.71 -2.43
N MET A 31 -3.65 9.54 -2.42
CA MET A 31 -2.70 10.64 -2.29
C MET A 31 -2.74 11.60 -3.49
N LYS A 32 -2.94 11.10 -4.71
CA LYS A 32 -3.10 11.94 -5.91
C LYS A 32 -4.29 12.89 -5.81
N THR A 33 -5.37 12.45 -5.17
CA THR A 33 -6.60 13.23 -4.99
C THR A 33 -6.49 14.20 -3.82
N ARG A 34 -5.93 13.76 -2.69
CA ARG A 34 -5.82 14.56 -1.46
C ARG A 34 -4.66 15.54 -1.45
N LYS A 35 -3.58 15.25 -2.20
CA LYS A 35 -2.28 15.95 -2.25
C LYS A 35 -1.50 15.95 -0.94
N VAL A 36 -2.16 16.15 0.20
CA VAL A 36 -1.58 16.10 1.54
C VAL A 36 -2.52 15.30 2.43
N LEU A 37 -1.99 14.33 3.18
CA LEU A 37 -2.80 13.50 4.08
C LEU A 37 -1.99 13.00 5.28
N SER A 38 -2.61 12.92 6.46
CA SER A 38 -1.98 12.32 7.63
C SER A 38 -1.96 10.80 7.54
N HIS A 39 -1.01 10.17 8.23
CA HIS A 39 -0.85 8.73 8.27
C HIS A 39 -2.13 8.03 8.72
N THR A 40 -2.73 8.47 9.82
CA THR A 40 -3.96 7.87 10.36
C THR A 40 -5.12 7.92 9.35
N LEU A 41 -5.28 9.05 8.64
CA LEU A 41 -6.34 9.19 7.63
C LEU A 41 -6.05 8.33 6.40
N LEU A 42 -4.81 8.29 5.93
CA LEU A 42 -4.40 7.43 4.81
C LEU A 42 -4.69 5.96 5.12
N ILE A 43 -4.30 5.47 6.31
CA ILE A 43 -4.56 4.10 6.74
C ILE A 43 -6.06 3.82 6.83
N THR A 44 -6.85 4.77 7.34
CA THR A 44 -8.32 4.63 7.41
C THR A 44 -8.94 4.50 6.02
N GLU A 45 -8.56 5.37 5.06
CA GLU A 45 -9.06 5.29 3.68
C GLU A 45 -8.62 3.99 2.99
N LEU A 46 -7.41 3.51 3.25
CA LEU A 46 -6.91 2.23 2.72
C LEU A 46 -7.73 1.04 3.21
N PHE A 47 -8.05 0.98 4.51
CA PHE A 47 -8.89 -0.08 5.06
C PHE A 47 -10.34 -0.03 4.53
N GLN A 48 -10.84 1.15 4.15
CA GLN A 48 -12.15 1.28 3.52
C GLN A 48 -12.16 0.79 2.07
N GLN A 49 -11.08 1.00 1.31
CA GLN A 49 -10.99 0.57 -0.08
C GLN A 49 -10.60 -0.91 -0.24
N LEU A 50 -9.69 -1.40 0.59
CA LEU A 50 -9.11 -2.73 0.44
C LEU A 50 -9.92 -3.75 1.26
N LYS A 51 -10.67 -4.60 0.56
CA LYS A 51 -11.59 -5.57 1.16
C LYS A 51 -10.95 -6.92 1.56
N PHE A 52 -9.64 -6.96 1.72
CA PHE A 52 -8.91 -8.17 2.09
C PHE A 52 -8.09 -7.97 3.38
N PRO A 53 -7.76 -9.05 4.11
CA PRO A 53 -6.95 -8.95 5.32
C PRO A 53 -5.56 -8.42 5.00
N ILE A 54 -5.19 -7.30 5.60
CA ILE A 54 -3.88 -6.66 5.46
C ILE A 54 -3.30 -6.41 6.85
N LYS A 55 -2.01 -6.70 7.03
CA LYS A 55 -1.30 -6.35 8.25
C LYS A 55 -0.84 -4.89 8.18
N PRO A 56 -0.98 -4.09 9.24
CA PRO A 56 -0.48 -2.70 9.26
C PRO A 56 1.00 -2.57 8.90
N ALA A 57 1.81 -3.57 9.23
CA ALA A 57 3.23 -3.63 8.87
C ALA A 57 3.47 -3.63 7.35
N ASP A 58 2.58 -4.27 6.58
CA ASP A 58 2.69 -4.33 5.12
C ASP A 58 2.33 -3.00 4.50
N LEU A 59 1.28 -2.32 4.99
CA LEU A 59 0.92 -0.95 4.56
C LEU A 59 2.09 0.02 4.81
N LYS A 60 2.71 -0.05 5.99
CA LYS A 60 3.87 0.79 6.31
C LYS A 60 5.01 0.55 5.34
N LYS A 61 5.38 -0.71 5.08
CA LYS A 61 6.42 -1.06 4.09
C LYS A 61 6.09 -0.51 2.69
N ARG A 62 4.83 -0.55 2.29
CA ARG A 62 4.39 -0.02 0.98
C ARG A 62 4.49 1.50 0.91
N ILE A 63 4.11 2.21 1.97
CA ILE A 63 4.26 3.67 2.06
C ILE A 63 5.74 4.07 1.99
N GLU A 64 6.63 3.41 2.74
CA GLU A 64 8.08 3.69 2.65
C GLU A 64 8.62 3.46 1.24
N SER A 65 8.26 2.33 0.61
CA SER A 65 8.69 2.06 -0.76
C SER A 65 8.17 3.09 -1.77
N LEU A 66 7.02 3.72 -1.54
CA LEU A 66 6.51 4.81 -2.37
C LEU A 66 7.23 6.14 -2.09
N ILE A 67 7.76 6.33 -0.88
CA ILE A 67 8.64 7.46 -0.56
C ILE A 67 10.00 7.29 -1.25
N ASP A 68 10.61 6.10 -1.16
CA ASP A 68 11.89 5.79 -1.81
C ASP A 68 11.83 5.92 -3.34
N ARG A 69 10.64 5.74 -3.92
CA ARG A 69 10.35 5.89 -5.36
C ARG A 69 9.87 7.29 -5.74
N GLU A 70 9.95 8.25 -4.82
CA GLU A 70 9.62 9.66 -5.03
C GLU A 70 8.14 9.91 -5.45
N TYR A 71 7.22 9.00 -5.09
CA TYR A 71 5.78 9.24 -5.25
C TYR A 71 5.22 10.07 -4.09
N LEU A 72 5.83 9.92 -2.92
CA LEU A 72 5.43 10.57 -1.68
C LEU A 72 6.66 11.17 -0.99
N GLU A 73 6.46 12.20 -0.19
CA GLU A 73 7.43 12.65 0.80
C GLU A 73 6.76 12.83 2.16
N ARG A 74 7.56 12.83 3.22
CA ARG A 74 7.10 13.25 4.54
C ARG A 74 7.24 14.76 4.67
N ASP A 75 6.25 15.38 5.31
CA ASP A 75 6.34 16.80 5.62
C ASP A 75 7.53 17.11 6.54
N LYS A 76 8.16 18.27 6.30
CA LYS A 76 9.37 18.69 7.03
C LYS A 76 9.12 19.00 8.49
N SER A 77 7.91 19.46 8.82
CA SER A 77 7.53 19.81 10.19
C SER A 77 6.88 18.64 10.91
N ASN A 78 6.17 17.76 10.19
CA ASN A 78 5.51 16.61 10.79
C ASN A 78 5.66 15.32 9.94
N PRO A 79 6.51 14.37 10.37
CA PRO A 79 6.69 13.08 9.68
C PRO A 79 5.43 12.20 9.56
N GLN A 80 4.34 12.52 10.29
CA GLN A 80 3.05 11.84 10.18
C GLN A 80 2.17 12.40 9.05
N ILE A 81 2.64 13.40 8.31
CA ILE A 81 1.96 13.95 7.13
C ILE A 81 2.74 13.54 5.89
N TYR A 82 2.01 13.09 4.88
CA TYR A 82 2.55 12.74 3.57
C TYR A 82 2.10 13.76 2.53
N ASN A 83 3.02 14.15 1.65
CA ASN A 83 2.74 14.96 0.46
C ASN A 83 2.91 14.10 -0.79
N TYR A 84 2.06 14.31 -1.79
CA TYR A 84 2.13 13.64 -3.09
C TYR A 84 3.03 14.42 -4.05
N LEU A 85 3.98 13.74 -4.70
CA LEU A 85 5.01 14.36 -5.54
C LEU A 85 4.79 14.19 -7.06
N ALA A 86 4.02 13.19 -7.47
CA ALA A 86 3.85 12.81 -8.88
C ALA A 86 2.62 13.43 -9.59
#